data_AF-A0A7S0FPK1-F1
#
_entry.id   AF-A0A7S0FPK1-F1
#
_cell.length_a   1.000
_cell.length_b   1.000
_cell.length_c   1.000
_cell.angle_alpha   90.00
_cell.angle_beta   90.00
_cell.angle_gamma   90.00
#
_symmetry.space_group_name_H-M   'P 1'
#
loop_
_entity.id
_entity.type
_entity.pdbx_description
1 polymer ?
#
loop_
_entity_poly.entity_id
_entity_poly.type
_entity_poly.pdbx_seq_one_letter_code
_entity_poly.pdbx_strand_id
1 'polypeptide(L)'
;RRWIRGVVPRCGREIIFGLGLNNLTDWAEERIPRDVCETKVLRNALGSMTAGVISGYFSHVPHNLSTMKLLQPNVSYSVHVQSLVNAAKQRVPSTMPGPAREVAATALALILPKGLAIRTTQVVGSFTLL
;
A
#
# COMPACT_ATOMS: atom_id res chain seq x y z
N ARG A 1 -7.35 7.92 -26.24
CA ARG A 1 -7.76 7.96 -24.80
C ARG A 1 -6.80 7.12 -23.92
N ARG A 2 -5.49 7.43 -23.92
CA ARG A 2 -4.48 6.68 -23.13
C ARG A 2 -4.38 7.18 -21.68
N TRP A 3 -4.58 8.48 -21.48
CA TRP A 3 -4.44 9.16 -20.18
C TRP A 3 -5.51 8.77 -19.14
N ILE A 4 -6.71 8.38 -19.58
CA ILE A 4 -7.86 7.97 -18.73
C ILE A 4 -7.73 6.50 -18.27
N ARG A 5 -6.79 5.73 -18.82
CA ARG A 5 -6.65 4.32 -18.45
C ARG A 5 -6.16 4.21 -17.01
N GLY A 6 -6.79 3.32 -16.23
CA GLY A 6 -6.47 3.18 -14.82
C GLY A 6 -6.91 4.37 -13.96
N VAL A 7 -7.82 5.24 -14.42
CA VAL A 7 -8.30 6.38 -13.61
C VAL A 7 -9.04 5.91 -12.36
N VAL A 8 -9.89 4.89 -12.49
CA VAL A 8 -10.63 4.30 -11.36
C VAL A 8 -9.67 3.84 -10.24
N PRO A 9 -8.67 2.99 -10.50
CA PRO A 9 -7.72 2.60 -9.46
C PRO A 9 -6.81 3.75 -8.98
N ARG A 10 -6.56 4.81 -9.77
CA ARG A 10 -5.88 6.02 -9.26
C ARG A 10 -6.72 6.77 -8.25
N CYS A 11 -7.99 7.02 -8.56
CA CYS A 11 -8.90 7.68 -7.65
C CYS A 11 -9.07 6.85 -6.37
N GLY A 12 -9.22 5.53 -6.49
CA GLY A 12 -9.26 4.64 -5.34
C GLY A 12 -7.99 4.69 -4.48
N ARG A 13 -6.80 4.70 -5.12
CA ARG A 13 -5.52 4.91 -4.43
C ARG A 13 -5.52 6.22 -3.65
N GLU A 14 -5.98 7.30 -4.27
CA GLU A 14 -5.98 8.63 -3.65
C GLU A 14 -6.94 8.72 -2.46
N ILE A 15 -8.12 8.11 -2.57
CA ILE A 15 -9.08 8.04 -1.47
C ILE A 15 -8.48 7.27 -0.28
N ILE A 16 -7.93 6.07 -0.53
CA ILE A 16 -7.33 5.25 0.53
C ILE A 16 -6.13 5.97 1.16
N PHE A 17 -5.26 6.54 0.34
CA PHE A 17 -4.05 7.19 0.81
C PHE A 17 -4.35 8.52 1.53
N GLY A 18 -5.26 9.33 1.00
CA GLY A 18 -5.64 10.63 1.58
C GLY A 18 -6.46 10.50 2.85
N LEU A 19 -7.50 9.65 2.86
CA LEU A 19 -8.26 9.37 4.10
C LEU A 19 -7.37 8.70 5.14
N GLY A 20 -6.52 7.77 4.70
CA GLY A 20 -5.56 7.10 5.55
C GLY A 20 -4.59 8.09 6.18
N LEU A 21 -3.96 8.97 5.38
CA LEU A 21 -3.07 10.00 5.90
C LEU A 21 -3.77 10.89 6.92
N ASN A 22 -4.92 11.47 6.61
CA ASN A 22 -5.59 12.39 7.52
C ASN A 22 -5.96 11.71 8.84
N ASN A 23 -6.63 10.55 8.78
CA ASN A 23 -7.16 9.91 9.98
C ASN A 23 -6.09 9.17 10.79
N LEU A 24 -5.12 8.52 10.14
CA LEU A 24 -4.05 7.80 10.86
C LEU A 24 -2.99 8.74 11.42
N THR A 25 -2.79 9.93 10.82
CA THR A 25 -1.82 10.91 11.35
C THR A 25 -2.22 11.36 12.73
N ASP A 26 -3.46 11.80 12.90
CA ASP A 26 -3.99 12.23 14.20
C ASP A 26 -3.91 11.08 15.22
N TRP A 27 -4.36 9.89 14.83
CA TRP A 27 -4.31 8.70 15.68
C TRP A 27 -2.88 8.32 16.12
N ALA A 28 -1.90 8.44 15.22
CA ALA A 28 -0.51 8.12 15.49
C ALA A 28 0.18 9.21 16.30
N GLU A 29 -0.08 10.50 16.00
CA GLU A 29 0.44 11.64 16.77
C GLU A 29 0.08 11.50 18.25
N GLU A 30 -1.19 11.20 18.56
CA GLU A 30 -1.69 11.05 19.93
C GLU A 30 -0.98 9.94 20.72
N ARG A 31 -0.47 8.92 20.03
CA ARG A 31 0.18 7.74 20.63
C ARG A 31 1.68 7.85 20.75
N ILE A 32 2.31 8.86 20.13
CA ILE A 32 3.73 9.13 20.34
C ILE A 32 3.88 9.82 21.70
N PRO A 33 4.53 9.18 22.68
CA PRO A 33 4.60 9.71 24.02
C PRO A 33 5.57 10.89 24.07
N ARG A 34 5.30 11.84 24.98
CA ARG A 34 5.98 13.14 25.02
C ARG A 34 7.43 13.08 25.47
N ASP A 35 7.78 12.01 26.19
CA ASP A 35 9.14 11.65 26.60
C ASP A 35 10.03 11.28 25.40
N VAL A 36 9.46 10.79 24.30
CA VAL A 36 10.18 10.49 23.06
C VAL A 36 10.31 11.73 22.17
N CYS A 37 9.29 12.58 22.13
CA CYS A 37 9.29 13.83 21.35
C CYS A 37 8.54 14.94 22.08
N GLU A 38 9.26 15.97 22.52
CA GLU A 38 8.66 17.11 23.21
C GLU A 38 7.90 18.05 22.27
N THR A 39 8.38 18.22 21.04
CA THR A 39 7.79 19.17 20.10
C THR A 39 6.59 18.57 19.36
N LYS A 40 5.50 19.33 19.32
CA LYS A 40 4.28 18.94 18.58
C LYS A 40 4.57 18.72 17.09
N VAL A 41 5.42 19.56 16.51
CA VAL A 41 5.82 19.47 15.09
C VAL A 41 6.45 18.11 14.78
N LEU A 42 7.40 17.65 15.60
CA LEU A 42 8.07 16.37 15.37
C LEU A 42 7.13 15.19 15.57
N ARG A 43 6.22 15.25 16.55
CA ARG A 43 5.18 14.22 16.73
C ARG A 43 4.24 14.13 15.53
N ASN A 44 3.82 15.28 14.99
CA ASN A 44 2.99 15.32 13.80
C ASN A 44 3.72 14.75 12.57
N ALA A 45 5.01 15.09 12.39
CA ALA A 45 5.83 14.55 11.31
C ALA A 45 5.99 13.02 11.41
N LEU A 46 6.26 12.49 12.61
CA LEU A 46 6.36 11.05 12.86
C LEU A 46 5.01 10.33 12.71
N GLY A 47 3.92 10.95 13.16
CA GLY A 47 2.56 10.47 12.94
C GLY A 47 2.22 10.39 11.46
N SER A 48 2.53 11.45 10.70
CA SER A 48 2.33 11.53 9.25
C SER A 48 3.15 10.48 8.50
N MET A 49 4.41 10.28 8.89
CA MET A 49 5.27 9.25 8.32
C MET A 49 4.69 7.84 8.57
N THR A 50 4.26 7.56 9.80
CA THR A 50 3.64 6.28 10.17
C THR A 50 2.35 6.04 9.38
N ALA A 51 1.47 7.04 9.35
CA ALA A 51 0.23 7.04 8.58
C ALA A 51 0.49 6.83 7.10
N GLY A 52 1.49 7.51 6.54
CA GLY A 52 1.92 7.39 5.15
C GLY A 52 2.40 5.98 4.80
N VAL A 53 3.18 5.34 5.68
CA VAL A 53 3.65 3.96 5.47
C VAL A 53 2.47 2.99 5.44
N ILE A 54 1.59 3.06 6.45
CA ILE A 54 0.42 2.18 6.57
C ILE A 54 -0.52 2.38 5.38
N SER A 55 -0.86 3.64 5.08
CA SER A 55 -1.74 4.02 3.97
C SER A 55 -1.11 3.70 2.61
N GLY A 56 0.22 3.80 2.53
CA GLY A 56 1.02 3.26 1.45
C GLY A 56 0.67 1.79 1.24
N TYR A 57 0.86 0.93 2.24
CA TYR A 57 0.59 -0.50 2.11
C TYR A 57 -0.83 -0.80 1.64
N PHE A 58 -1.87 -0.16 2.18
CA PHE A 58 -3.24 -0.42 1.74
C PHE A 58 -3.55 0.08 0.32
N SER A 59 -2.93 1.18 -0.11
CA SER A 59 -3.17 1.77 -1.43
C SER A 59 -2.35 1.13 -2.57
N HIS A 60 -1.56 0.09 -2.28
CA HIS A 60 -0.61 -0.49 -3.23
C HIS A 60 -1.26 -1.28 -4.36
N VAL A 61 -2.33 -2.01 -4.07
CA VAL A 61 -3.03 -2.79 -5.09
C VAL A 61 -3.67 -1.86 -6.11
N PRO A 62 -4.47 -0.84 -5.72
CA PRO A 62 -4.97 0.14 -6.68
C PRO A 62 -3.84 0.87 -7.43
N HIS A 63 -2.74 1.23 -6.76
CA HIS A 63 -1.58 1.81 -7.44
C HIS A 63 -1.04 0.90 -8.55
N ASN A 64 -0.79 -0.37 -8.25
CA ASN A 64 -0.27 -1.36 -9.20
C ASN A 64 -1.27 -1.65 -10.33
N LEU A 65 -2.57 -1.75 -10.02
CA LEU A 65 -3.63 -1.96 -11.01
C LEU A 65 -3.73 -0.80 -12.00
N SER A 66 -3.56 0.44 -11.54
CA SER A 66 -3.50 1.58 -12.45
C SER A 66 -2.32 1.45 -13.42
N THR A 67 -1.13 1.17 -12.89
CA THR A 67 0.09 1.00 -13.70
C THR A 67 -0.05 -0.13 -14.71
N MET A 68 -0.50 -1.30 -14.28
CA MET A 68 -0.71 -2.44 -15.16
C MET A 68 -1.74 -2.13 -16.25
N LYS A 69 -2.85 -1.45 -15.93
CA LYS A 69 -3.87 -1.08 -16.93
C LYS A 69 -3.38 -0.05 -17.94
N LEU A 70 -2.42 0.80 -17.57
CA LEU A 70 -1.77 1.72 -18.51
C LEU A 70 -0.86 0.98 -19.51
N LEU A 71 -0.10 0.01 -19.01
CA LEU A 71 0.86 -0.77 -19.79
C LEU A 71 0.17 -1.84 -20.65
N GLN A 72 -0.86 -2.49 -20.12
CA GLN A 72 -1.60 -3.59 -20.74
C GLN A 72 -3.11 -3.26 -20.78
N PRO A 73 -3.52 -2.35 -21.67
CA PRO A 73 -4.88 -1.79 -21.67
C PRO A 73 -5.98 -2.81 -21.97
N ASN A 74 -5.65 -3.86 -22.72
CA ASN A 74 -6.61 -4.86 -23.18
C ASN A 74 -6.84 -5.97 -22.15
N VAL A 75 -6.03 -6.01 -21.08
CA VAL A 75 -6.14 -6.99 -20.01
C VAL A 75 -7.16 -6.52 -18.98
N SER A 76 -8.05 -7.40 -18.52
CA SER A 76 -9.04 -7.06 -17.50
C SER A 76 -8.38 -6.86 -16.12
N TYR A 77 -9.03 -6.09 -15.24
CA TYR A 77 -8.52 -5.94 -13.86
C TYR A 77 -8.48 -7.27 -13.11
N SER A 78 -9.43 -8.18 -13.36
CA SER A 78 -9.44 -9.51 -12.75
C SER A 78 -8.17 -10.31 -13.08
N VAL A 79 -7.70 -10.26 -14.34
CA VAL A 79 -6.46 -10.92 -14.74
C VAL A 79 -5.24 -10.27 -14.07
N HIS A 80 -5.22 -8.95 -13.92
CA HIS A 80 -4.15 -8.27 -13.18
C HIS A 80 -4.13 -8.64 -11.70
N VAL A 81 -5.28 -8.71 -11.04
CA VAL A 81 -5.38 -9.17 -9.65
C VAL A 81 -4.91 -10.62 -9.53
N GLN A 82 -5.34 -11.50 -10.43
CA GLN A 82 -4.90 -12.90 -10.42
C GLN A 82 -3.39 -13.02 -10.62
N SER A 83 -2.79 -12.17 -11.45
CA SER A 83 -1.34 -12.11 -11.62
C SER A 83 -0.61 -11.75 -10.30
N LEU A 84 -1.13 -10.79 -9.53
CA LEU A 84 -0.61 -10.45 -8.21
C LEU A 84 -0.71 -11.63 -7.23
N VAL A 85 -1.85 -12.32 -7.20
CA VAL A 85 -2.06 -13.51 -6.35
C VAL A 85 -1.10 -14.63 -6.74
N ASN A 86 -0.97 -14.92 -8.03
CA ASN A 86 -0.06 -15.95 -8.54
C ASN A 86 1.40 -15.65 -8.20
N ALA A 87 1.82 -14.39 -8.30
CA ALA A 87 3.16 -13.96 -7.86
C ALA A 87 3.34 -14.14 -6.34
N ALA A 88 2.28 -13.95 -5.54
CA ALA A 88 2.34 -14.16 -4.10
C ALA A 88 2.37 -15.65 -3.70
N LYS A 89 1.82 -16.57 -4.50
CA LYS A 89 1.87 -18.03 -4.24
C LYS A 89 3.29 -18.58 -4.13
N GLN A 90 4.26 -17.94 -4.79
CA GLN A 90 5.69 -18.28 -4.70
C GLN A 90 6.27 -18.00 -3.30
N ARG A 91 5.63 -17.12 -2.52
CA ARG A 91 6.03 -16.76 -1.15
C ARG A 91 5.32 -17.59 -0.09
N VAL A 92 4.32 -18.40 -0.46
CA VAL A 92 3.58 -19.27 0.47
C VAL A 92 4.20 -20.66 0.45
N PRO A 93 4.48 -21.27 1.62
CA PRO A 93 5.01 -22.63 1.71
C PRO A 93 4.19 -23.64 0.90
N SER A 94 4.87 -24.50 0.15
CA SER A 94 4.25 -25.56 -0.64
C SER A 94 3.64 -26.69 0.22
N THR A 95 4.01 -26.76 1.49
CA THR A 95 3.50 -27.72 2.48
C THR A 95 2.07 -27.40 2.95
N MET A 96 1.56 -26.21 2.64
CA MET A 96 0.22 -25.78 3.04
C MET A 96 -0.85 -26.42 2.14
N PRO A 97 -2.01 -26.85 2.69
CA PRO A 97 -3.13 -27.36 1.89
C PRO A 97 -3.59 -26.37 0.81
N GLY A 98 -3.98 -26.87 -0.36
CA GLY A 98 -4.33 -26.04 -1.54
C GLY A 98 -5.26 -24.86 -1.25
N PRO A 99 -6.42 -25.05 -0.59
CA PRO A 99 -7.33 -23.97 -0.26
C PRO A 99 -6.72 -22.92 0.67
N ALA A 100 -6.01 -23.35 1.71
CA ALA A 100 -5.34 -22.44 2.65
C ALA A 100 -4.22 -21.65 1.97
N ARG A 101 -3.49 -22.30 1.04
CA ARG A 101 -2.44 -21.67 0.25
C ARG A 101 -3.00 -20.56 -0.66
N GLU A 102 -4.17 -20.77 -1.25
CA GLU A 102 -4.84 -19.77 -2.09
C GLU A 102 -5.24 -18.53 -1.28
N VAL A 103 -5.82 -18.75 -0.09
CA VAL A 103 -6.20 -17.67 0.83
C VAL A 103 -4.97 -16.91 1.31
N ALA A 104 -3.92 -17.61 1.74
CA ALA A 104 -2.67 -16.99 2.18
C ALA A 104 -2.00 -16.17 1.06
N ALA A 105 -1.96 -16.70 -0.16
CA ALA A 105 -1.41 -15.98 -1.31
C ALA A 105 -2.23 -14.74 -1.64
N THR A 106 -3.55 -14.83 -1.55
CA THR A 106 -4.45 -13.68 -1.77
C THR A 106 -4.24 -12.61 -0.71
N ALA A 107 -4.18 -12.99 0.57
CA ALA A 107 -3.89 -12.05 1.66
C ALA A 107 -2.51 -11.38 1.48
N LEU A 108 -1.48 -12.16 1.14
CA LEU A 108 -0.15 -11.63 0.86
C LEU A 108 -0.13 -10.72 -0.37
N ALA A 109 -0.90 -11.01 -1.41
CA ALA A 109 -0.97 -10.16 -2.60
C ALA A 109 -1.69 -8.84 -2.34
N LEU A 110 -2.69 -8.84 -1.45
CA LEU A 110 -3.54 -7.68 -1.22
C LEU A 110 -3.07 -6.79 -0.07
N ILE A 111 -2.43 -7.36 0.95
CA ILE A 111 -2.04 -6.65 2.18
C ILE A 111 -0.53 -6.40 2.22
N LEU A 112 0.30 -7.37 1.80
CA LEU A 112 1.75 -7.36 2.00
C LEU A 112 2.54 -7.28 0.68
N PRO A 113 2.85 -6.07 0.19
CA PRO A 113 3.58 -5.91 -1.06
C PRO A 113 4.91 -6.68 -1.07
N LYS A 114 5.26 -7.26 -2.22
CA LYS A 114 6.52 -8.03 -2.39
C LYS A 114 7.76 -7.20 -2.03
N GLY A 115 7.74 -5.90 -2.34
CA GLY A 115 8.80 -4.94 -2.00
C GLY A 115 8.43 -4.08 -0.79
N LEU A 116 7.91 -4.68 0.29
CA LEU A 116 7.49 -3.96 1.49
C LEU A 116 8.56 -2.97 1.94
N ALA A 117 9.80 -3.45 2.18
CA ALA A 117 10.92 -2.63 2.61
C ALA A 117 11.22 -1.46 1.65
N ILE A 118 11.32 -1.74 0.34
CA ILE A 118 11.55 -0.70 -0.67
C ILE A 118 10.46 0.37 -0.61
N ARG A 119 9.21 -0.06 -0.47
CA ARG A 119 8.06 0.84 -0.41
C ARG A 119 8.03 1.65 0.89
N THR A 120 8.39 1.04 2.02
CA THR A 120 8.60 1.74 3.29
C THR A 120 9.65 2.83 3.11
N THR A 121 10.82 2.49 2.56
CA THR A 121 11.91 3.45 2.35
C THR A 121 11.51 4.58 1.41
N GLN A 122 10.78 4.29 0.32
CA GLN A 122 10.27 5.32 -0.58
C GLN A 122 9.32 6.29 0.12
N VAL A 123 8.39 5.76 0.93
CA VAL A 123 7.45 6.61 1.68
C VAL A 123 8.20 7.42 2.74
N VAL A 124 8.99 6.77 3.60
CA VAL A 124 9.78 7.44 4.63
C VAL A 124 10.67 8.52 4.00
N GLY A 125 11.43 8.19 2.96
CA GLY A 125 12.28 9.16 2.26
C GLY A 125 11.50 10.33 1.67
N SER A 126 10.29 10.11 1.15
CA SER A 126 9.44 11.21 0.67
C SER A 126 8.98 12.17 1.77
N PHE A 127 8.77 11.66 2.99
CA PHE A 127 8.41 12.47 4.15
C PHE A 127 9.62 13.13 4.82
N THR A 128 10.81 12.52 4.76
CA THR A 128 12.05 13.11 5.31
C THR A 128 12.58 14.27 4.47
N LEU A 129 12.32 14.27 3.16
CA LEU A 129 12.74 15.35 2.25
C LEU A 129 11.83 16.58 2.28
N LEU A 130 10.62 16.45 2.84
CA LEU A 130 9.67 17.55 3.04
C LEU A 130 9.96 18.29 4.34
#